data_AF-A0A0E9RT63-F1
#
_entry.id   AF-A0A0E9RT63-F1
#
_cell.length_a   1.000
_cell.length_b   1.000
_cell.length_c   1.000
_cell.angle_alpha   90.00
_cell.angle_beta   90.00
_cell.angle_gamma   90.00
#
_symmetry.space_group_name_H-M   'P 1'
#
loop_
_entity.id
_entity.type
_entity.pdbx_description
1 polymer ?
#
loop_
_entity_poly.entity_id
_entity_poly.type
_entity_poly.pdbx_seq_one_letter_code
_entity_poly.pdbx_strand_id
1 'polypeptide(L)' 'MLWQISTVRAVNTTLGWKYEQAFESSQKYKEGKFIIELSHMIKDNGWD' A
#
# COMPACT_ATOMS: atom_id res chain seq x y z
N MET A 1 -3.50 15.33 -9.16
CA MET A 1 -3.32 13.87 -9.05
C MET A 1 -4.23 13.30 -7.97
N LEU A 2 -5.51 13.15 -8.31
CA LEU A 2 -6.53 12.63 -7.39
C LEU A 2 -6.49 11.10 -7.42
N TRP A 3 -6.32 10.50 -6.25
CA TRP A 3 -6.22 9.06 -6.06
C TRP A 3 -7.22 8.63 -4.99
N GLN A 4 -7.95 7.54 -5.27
CA GLN A 4 -8.63 6.80 -4.21
C GLN A 4 -7.60 5.89 -3.53
N ILE A 5 -7.41 6.08 -2.23
CA ILE A 5 -6.52 5.24 -1.41
C ILE A 5 -7.30 4.55 -0.31
N SER A 6 -6.92 3.32 0.01
CA SER A 6 -7.45 2.56 1.14
C SER A 6 -6.34 2.32 2.18
N THR A 7 -6.71 2.26 3.45
CA THR A 7 -5.77 1.94 4.53
C THR A 7 -5.58 0.43 4.63
N VAL A 8 -4.33 -0.02 4.61
CA VAL A 8 -3.96 -1.40 4.95
C VAL A 8 -3.74 -1.47 6.46
N ARG A 9 -4.48 -2.33 7.15
CA ARG A 9 -4.40 -2.51 8.61
C ARG A 9 -4.06 -3.95 8.97
N ALA A 10 -3.17 -4.12 9.94
CA ALA A 10 -3.03 -5.33 10.73
C ALA A 10 -3.86 -5.19 12.01
N VAL A 11 -4.02 -6.28 12.76
CA VAL A 11 -4.74 -6.28 14.04
C VAL A 11 -4.16 -5.17 14.94
N ASN A 12 -4.97 -4.12 15.13
CA ASN A 12 -4.70 -2.90 15.92
C ASN A 12 -3.62 -1.93 15.40
N THR A 13 -3.06 -2.12 14.19
CA THR A 13 -2.02 -1.22 13.65
C THR A 13 -2.26 -0.90 12.17
N THR A 14 -2.05 0.34 11.77
CA THR A 14 -2.02 0.71 10.34
C THR A 14 -0.68 0.30 9.75
N LEU A 15 -0.68 -0.55 8.71
CA LEU A 15 0.52 -0.99 8.00
C LEU A 15 0.90 -0.04 6.85
N GLY A 16 -0.09 0.63 6.26
CA GLY A 16 0.13 1.54 5.15
C GLY A 16 -1.12 1.84 4.31
N TRP A 17 -0.92 2.09 3.02
CA TRP A 17 -1.96 2.48 2.08
C TRP A 17 -1.85 1.73 0.75
N LYS A 18 -2.98 1.49 0.10
CA LYS A 18 -3.07 0.94 -1.26
C LYS A 18 -3.69 1.98 -2.19
N TYR A 19 -3.13 2.11 -3.40
CA TYR A 19 -3.75 2.87 -4.47
C TYR A 19 -4.86 2.04 -5.12
N GLU A 20 -6.12 2.43 -4.91
CA GLU A 20 -7.29 1.71 -5.45
C GLU A 20 -7.60 2.14 -6.87
N GLN A 21 -7.75 3.45 -7.10
CA GLN A 21 -8.16 3.97 -8.40
C GLN A 21 -7.53 5.34 -8.68
N ALA A 22 -6.98 5.50 -9.88
CA ALA A 22 -6.52 6.77 -10.42
C ALA A 22 -7.68 7.47 -11.14
N PHE A 23 -7.88 8.75 -10.87
CA PHE A 23 -8.80 9.56 -11.69
C PHE A 23 -8.19 9.95 -13.04
N GLU A 24 -6.86 9.95 -13.15
CA GLU A 24 -6.13 10.34 -14.35
C GLU A 24 -5.46 9.11 -14.98
N SER A 25 -5.60 8.95 -16.30
CA SER A 25 -5.04 7.80 -17.03
C SER A 25 -3.50 7.73 -16.97
N SER A 26 -2.82 8.88 -16.92
CA SER A 26 -1.36 8.98 -16.76
C SER A 26 -0.85 8.36 -15.46
N GLN A 27 -1.76 8.06 -14.53
CA GLN A 27 -1.45 7.62 -13.19
C GLN A 27 -1.78 6.16 -12.92
N LYS A 28 -2.57 5.49 -13.75
CA LYS A 28 -3.00 4.09 -13.56
C LYS A 28 -1.87 3.10 -13.23
N TYR A 29 -0.63 3.39 -13.61
CA TYR A 29 0.54 2.59 -13.24
C TYR A 29 0.78 2.43 -11.73
N LYS A 30 0.16 3.24 -10.86
CA LYS A 30 0.21 3.01 -9.40
C LYS A 30 -1.00 2.27 -8.84
N GLU A 31 -2.07 2.04 -9.61
CA GLU A 31 -3.20 1.22 -9.16
C GLU A 31 -2.70 -0.17 -8.74
N GLY A 32 -3.16 -0.66 -7.59
CA GLY A 32 -2.72 -1.92 -7.01
C GLY A 32 -1.35 -1.87 -6.31
N LYS A 33 -0.63 -0.74 -6.34
CA LYS A 33 0.62 -0.59 -5.56
C LYS A 33 0.34 -0.23 -4.11
N PHE A 34 1.28 -0.59 -3.25
CA PHE A 34 1.23 -0.36 -1.80
C PHE A 34 2.31 0.62 -1.37
N ILE A 35 1.94 1.47 -0.42
CA ILE A 35 2.85 2.28 0.38
C ILE A 35 2.84 1.63 1.76
N ILE A 36 3.97 1.06 2.19
CA ILE A 36 4.09 0.39 3.49
C ILE A 36 5.07 1.18 4.34
N GLU A 37 4.73 1.39 5.61
CA GLU A 37 5.68 1.98 6.55
C GLU A 37 6.78 0.97 6.90
N LEU A 38 8.04 1.31 6.60
CA LEU A 38 9.20 0.44 6.85
C LEU A 38 9.37 0.09 8.33
N SER A 39 8.90 0.95 9.23
CA SER A 39 8.94 0.75 10.70
C SER A 39 8.15 -0.47 11.16
N HIS A 40 7.15 -0.92 10.41
CA HIS A 40 6.30 -2.07 10.75
C HIS A 40 6.59 -3.31 9.89
N MET A 41 7.61 -3.24 9.03
CA MET A 41 7.93 -4.32 8.09
C MET A 41 8.87 -5.35 8.75
N ILE A 42 8.30 -6.41 9.32
CA ILE A 42 9.08 -7.59 9.72
C ILE A 42 9.37 -8.39 8.45
N LYS A 43 10.62 -8.37 7.99
CA LYS A 43 11.08 -9.31 6.95
C LYS A 43 11.30 -10.67 7.61
N ASP A 44 10.26 -11.48 7.65
CA ASP A 44 10.46 -12.92 7.80
C ASP A 44 10.99 -13.44 6.45
N ASN A 45 12.31 -13.48 6.34
CA ASN A 45 12.99 -14.15 5.24
C ASN A 45 12.87 -15.65 5.50
N GLY A 46 11.70 -16.23 5.23
CA GLY A 46 11.43 -17.67 5.34
C GLY A 46 12.26 -18.49 4.35
N TRP A 47 13.56 -18.61 4.63
CA TRP A 47 14.44 -19.63 4.08
C TRP A 47 14.63 -20.68 5.18
N ASP A 48 13.73 -21.66 5.22
CA ASP A 48 14.01 -22.99 5.78
C ASP A 48 14.63 -23.87 4.68
#